data_AF-A0A9E2J941-F1
#
_entry.id   AF-A0A9E2J941-F1
#
_cell.length_a   1.000
_cell.length_b   1.000
_cell.length_c   1.000
_cell.angle_alpha   90.00
_cell.angle_beta   90.00
_cell.angle_gamma   90.00
#
_symmetry.space_group_name_H-M   'P 1'
#
loop_
_entity.id
_entity.type
_entity.pdbx_description
1 polymer ?
#
loop_
_entity_poly.entity_id
_entity_poly.type
_entity_poly.pdbx_seq_one_letter_code
_entity_poly.pdbx_strand_id
1 'polypeptide(L)'
;MEENNYINQNYNLIRLKKYLNYEVSGLVLFILSFQVFIFIFLASAAVLIFTPFMLYVLYTEKKKGWLILFIIIVFIPLMVLIVSFIFIEFSRPMLFISIGLFYFYFFLLRFDVNEWVREAGAKNQYLRDKKKRELELKSFTDNFN
;
A
#
# COMPACT_ATOMS: atom_id res chain seq x y z
N MET A 1 61.20 -1.17 2.73
CA MET A 1 60.41 -1.40 3.97
C MET A 1 59.27 -0.40 4.14
N GLU A 2 59.38 0.84 3.61
CA GLU A 2 58.28 1.83 3.67
C GLU A 2 57.05 1.48 2.83
N GLU A 3 57.23 0.95 1.61
CA GLU A 3 56.11 0.65 0.69
C GLU A 3 55.09 -0.36 1.25
N ASN A 4 55.55 -1.33 2.03
CA ASN A 4 54.69 -2.34 2.67
C ASN A 4 53.84 -1.73 3.81
N ASN A 5 54.33 -0.67 4.47
CA ASN A 5 53.58 0.07 5.49
C ASN A 5 52.45 0.91 4.87
N TYR A 6 52.66 1.50 3.70
CA TYR A 6 51.63 2.28 2.99
C TYR A 6 50.47 1.40 2.50
N ILE A 7 50.76 0.23 1.93
CA ILE A 7 49.74 -0.73 1.48
C ILE A 7 48.92 -1.23 2.69
N ASN A 8 49.58 -1.51 3.82
CA ASN A 8 48.94 -2.00 5.04
C ASN A 8 48.12 -0.90 5.76
N GLN A 9 48.59 0.35 5.76
CA GLN A 9 47.81 1.50 6.23
C GLN A 9 46.52 1.68 5.42
N ASN A 10 46.61 1.57 4.09
CA ASN A 10 45.44 1.72 3.22
C ASN A 10 44.42 0.59 3.46
N TYR A 11 44.89 -0.65 3.65
CA TYR A 11 44.05 -1.79 4.03
C TYR A 11 43.32 -1.56 5.37
N ASN A 12 44.04 -1.09 6.39
CA ASN A 12 43.46 -0.81 7.71
C ASN A 12 42.44 0.34 7.65
N LEU A 13 42.70 1.39 6.85
CA LEU A 13 41.77 2.50 6.65
C LEU A 13 40.48 2.07 5.91
N ILE A 14 40.60 1.22 4.87
CA ILE A 14 39.45 0.67 4.14
C ILE A 14 38.59 -0.19 5.08
N ARG A 15 39.23 -1.01 5.91
CA ARG A 15 38.55 -1.89 6.87
C ARG A 15 37.86 -1.07 7.97
N LEU A 16 38.51 -0.03 8.48
CA LEU A 16 37.93 0.93 9.43
C LEU A 16 36.71 1.65 8.84
N LYS A 17 36.80 2.16 7.60
CA LYS A 17 35.68 2.78 6.89
C LYS A 17 34.48 1.83 6.74
N LYS A 18 34.74 0.55 6.47
CA LYS A 18 33.67 -0.47 6.37
C LYS A 18 32.97 -0.65 7.72
N TYR A 19 33.72 -0.77 8.82
CA TYR A 19 33.13 -0.90 10.16
C TYR A 19 32.37 0.37 10.59
N LEU A 20 32.93 1.57 10.36
CA LEU A 20 32.23 2.82 10.63
C LEU A 20 30.92 2.94 9.83
N ASN A 21 30.91 2.56 8.55
CA ASN A 21 29.68 2.57 7.76
C ASN A 21 28.63 1.57 8.28
N TYR A 22 29.06 0.40 8.78
CA TYR A 22 28.15 -0.55 9.44
C TYR A 22 27.59 0.01 10.75
N GLU A 23 28.41 0.67 11.57
CA GLU A 23 27.93 1.32 12.80
C GLU A 23 26.99 2.49 12.52
N VAL A 24 27.30 3.35 11.55
CA VAL A 24 26.44 4.47 11.18
C VAL A 24 25.10 3.96 10.63
N SER A 25 25.12 2.91 9.81
CA SER A 25 23.89 2.26 9.32
C SER A 25 23.11 1.59 10.46
N GLY A 26 23.82 0.98 11.42
CA GLY A 26 23.26 0.39 12.62
C GLY A 26 22.61 1.43 13.53
N LEU A 27 23.23 2.59 13.70
CA LEU A 27 22.69 3.72 14.46
C LEU A 27 21.43 4.29 13.81
N VAL A 28 21.40 4.42 12.48
CA VAL A 28 20.19 4.86 11.76
C VAL A 28 19.05 3.87 11.94
N LEU A 29 19.31 2.57 11.79
CA LEU A 29 18.32 1.50 12.05
C LEU A 29 17.85 1.49 13.51
N PHE A 30 18.77 1.71 14.44
CA PHE A 30 18.47 1.77 15.87
C PHE A 30 17.58 2.98 16.19
N ILE A 31 17.91 4.17 15.69
CA ILE A 31 17.08 5.37 15.85
C ILE A 31 15.68 5.14 15.27
N LEU A 32 15.58 4.59 14.06
CA LEU A 32 14.31 4.20 13.43
C LEU A 32 13.50 3.23 14.31
N SER A 33 14.15 2.33 15.05
CA SER A 33 13.49 1.43 16.02
C SER A 33 12.90 2.18 17.22
N PHE A 34 13.37 3.37 17.56
CA PHE A 34 12.78 4.20 18.63
C PHE A 34 11.59 5.04 18.15
N GLN A 35 11.54 5.40 16.86
CA GLN A 35 10.40 6.12 16.27
C GLN A 35 9.20 5.23 15.87
N VAL A 36 9.15 3.98 16.36
CA VAL A 36 8.02 3.05 16.13
C VAL A 36 6.67 3.70 16.45
N PHE A 37 6.58 4.54 17.48
CA PHE A 37 5.33 5.25 17.82
C PHE A 37 4.87 6.21 16.73
N ILE A 38 5.79 6.96 16.11
CA ILE A 38 5.48 7.87 14.99
C ILE A 38 5.03 7.06 13.79
N PHE A 39 5.71 5.96 13.49
CA PHE A 39 5.33 5.08 12.39
C PHE A 39 3.92 4.49 12.58
N ILE A 40 3.62 3.95 13.76
CA ILE A 40 2.29 3.43 14.10
C ILE A 40 1.25 4.53 14.00
N PHE A 41 1.54 5.73 14.52
CA PHE A 41 0.61 6.86 14.45
C PHE A 41 0.27 7.26 13.00
N LEU A 42 1.28 7.43 12.14
CA LEU A 42 1.05 7.73 10.72
C LEU A 42 0.31 6.57 10.02
N ALA A 43 0.70 5.33 10.31
CA ALA A 43 0.08 4.16 9.69
C ALA A 43 -1.41 4.04 10.07
N SER A 44 -1.75 4.28 11.34
CA SER A 44 -3.14 4.29 11.82
C SER A 44 -3.94 5.46 11.25
N ALA A 45 -3.35 6.65 11.13
CA ALA A 45 -4.01 7.80 10.51
C ALA A 45 -4.34 7.52 9.03
N ALA A 46 -3.40 6.92 8.29
CA ALA A 46 -3.61 6.50 6.92
C ALA A 46 -4.77 5.49 6.81
N VAL A 47 -4.80 4.47 7.68
CA VAL A 47 -5.90 3.48 7.73
C VAL A 47 -7.26 4.18 7.90
N LEU A 48 -7.37 5.11 8.85
CA LEU A 48 -8.63 5.82 9.11
C LEU A 48 -9.12 6.66 7.93
N ILE A 49 -8.20 7.29 7.18
CA ILE A 49 -8.54 8.15 6.04
C ILE A 49 -8.85 7.31 4.80
N PHE A 50 -8.05 6.29 4.51
CA PHE A 50 -8.16 5.54 3.25
C PHE A 50 -9.27 4.48 3.28
N THR A 51 -9.57 3.88 4.43
CA THR A 51 -10.61 2.85 4.55
C THR A 51 -11.99 3.31 4.09
N PRO A 52 -12.55 4.47 4.53
CA PRO A 52 -13.89 4.88 4.13
C PRO A 52 -13.98 5.17 2.63
N PHE A 53 -12.97 5.80 2.05
CA PHE A 53 -12.91 6.04 0.61
C PHE A 53 -12.86 4.73 -0.19
N MET A 54 -12.01 3.80 0.23
CA MET A 54 -11.86 2.49 -0.42
C MET A 54 -13.16 1.68 -0.35
N LEU A 55 -13.83 1.64 0.80
CA LEU A 55 -15.13 0.96 0.95
C LEU A 55 -16.22 1.59 0.08
N TYR A 56 -16.25 2.92 -0.02
CA TYR A 56 -17.18 3.63 -0.89
C TYR A 56 -17.00 3.25 -2.37
N VAL A 57 -15.75 3.20 -2.84
CA VAL A 57 -15.44 2.80 -4.22
C VAL A 57 -15.81 1.34 -4.48
N LEU A 58 -15.46 0.43 -3.58
CA LEU A 58 -15.80 -0.99 -3.70
C LEU A 58 -17.31 -1.24 -3.75
N TYR A 59 -18.07 -0.49 -2.95
CA TYR A 59 -19.53 -0.56 -2.95
C TYR A 59 -20.11 -0.05 -4.29
N THR A 60 -19.62 1.08 -4.78
CA THR A 60 -20.08 1.70 -6.03
C THR A 60 -19.79 0.83 -7.25
N GLU A 61 -18.58 0.26 -7.32
CA GLU A 61 -18.15 -0.64 -8.40
C GLU A 61 -18.69 -2.08 -8.25
N LYS A 62 -19.52 -2.33 -7.23
CA LYS A 62 -20.15 -3.63 -6.92
C LYS A 62 -19.16 -4.79 -6.80
N LYS A 63 -17.91 -4.51 -6.38
CA LYS A 63 -16.83 -5.50 -6.23
C LYS A 63 -16.98 -6.27 -4.91
N LYS A 64 -18.07 -7.03 -4.77
CA LYS A 64 -18.44 -7.76 -3.54
C LYS A 64 -17.37 -8.73 -3.05
N GLY A 65 -16.62 -9.38 -3.97
CA GLY A 65 -15.52 -10.27 -3.62
C GLY A 65 -14.42 -9.58 -2.80
N TRP A 66 -14.09 -8.34 -3.16
CA TRP A 66 -13.08 -7.54 -2.46
C TRP A 66 -13.56 -7.03 -1.10
N LEU A 67 -14.86 -6.77 -0.94
CA LEU A 67 -15.45 -6.47 0.37
C LEU A 67 -15.38 -7.68 1.31
N ILE A 68 -15.63 -8.89 0.79
CA ILE A 68 -15.52 -10.13 1.59
C ILE A 68 -14.06 -10.35 1.99
N LEU A 69 -13.11 -10.19 1.07
CA LEU A 69 -11.68 -10.28 1.37
C LEU A 69 -11.24 -9.25 2.42
N PHE A 70 -11.76 -8.02 2.36
CA PHE A 70 -11.50 -7.02 3.38
C PHE A 70 -11.97 -7.48 4.77
N ILE A 71 -13.18 -8.04 4.85
CA ILE A 71 -13.70 -8.55 6.12
C ILE A 71 -12.81 -9.68 6.66
N ILE A 72 -12.40 -10.62 5.81
CA ILE A 72 -11.61 -11.78 6.23
C ILE A 72 -10.19 -11.39 6.64
N ILE A 73 -9.51 -10.57 5.84
CA ILE A 73 -8.07 -10.27 5.99
C ILE A 73 -7.84 -9.11 6.96
N VAL A 74 -8.75 -8.14 7.02
CA VAL A 74 -8.56 -6.92 7.81
C VAL A 74 -9.47 -6.93 9.04
N PHE A 75 -10.77 -7.15 8.84
CA PHE A 75 -11.74 -6.99 9.93
C PHE A 75 -11.62 -8.12 10.98
N ILE A 76 -11.47 -9.38 10.56
CA ILE A 76 -11.32 -10.50 11.50
C ILE A 76 -10.06 -10.33 12.37
N PRO A 77 -8.85 -10.10 11.83
CA PRO A 77 -7.65 -9.92 12.66
C PRO A 77 -7.73 -8.71 13.58
N LEU A 78 -8.40 -7.63 13.15
CA LEU A 78 -8.66 -6.48 14.00
C LEU A 78 -9.58 -6.83 15.18
N MET A 79 -10.65 -7.58 14.94
CA MET A 79 -11.57 -8.02 16.00
C MET A 79 -10.86 -8.97 16.98
N VAL A 80 -10.05 -9.90 16.47
CA VAL A 80 -9.22 -10.78 17.31
C VAL A 80 -8.27 -9.94 18.16
N LEU A 81 -7.62 -8.93 17.59
CA LEU A 81 -6.73 -8.03 18.32
C LEU A 81 -7.45 -7.30 19.46
N ILE A 82 -8.66 -6.77 19.22
CA ILE A 82 -9.46 -6.07 20.24
C ILE A 82 -9.82 -7.03 21.38
N VAL A 83 -10.27 -8.24 21.08
CA VAL A 83 -10.58 -9.26 22.08
C VAL A 83 -9.32 -9.65 22.85
N SER A 84 -8.22 -9.98 22.16
CA SER A 84 -6.96 -10.33 22.80
C SER A 84 -6.39 -9.22 23.67
N PHE A 85 -6.58 -7.94 23.31
CA PHE A 85 -6.17 -6.80 24.14
C PHE A 85 -6.87 -6.78 25.50
N ILE A 86 -8.12 -7.23 25.57
CA ILE A 86 -8.91 -7.27 26.81
C ILE A 86 -8.50 -8.45 27.70
N PHE A 87 -8.08 -9.58 27.10
CA PHE A 87 -7.85 -10.83 27.84
C PHE A 87 -6.38 -11.20 28.04
N ILE A 88 -5.45 -10.68 27.24
CA ILE A 88 -4.06 -11.15 27.18
C ILE A 88 -3.12 -9.93 27.03
N GLU A 89 -2.11 -9.81 27.89
CA GLU A 89 -1.11 -8.73 27.81
C GLU A 89 -0.19 -8.79 26.57
N PHE A 90 -0.36 -9.80 25.70
CA PHE A 90 0.49 -10.07 24.53
C PHE A 90 0.06 -9.27 23.28
N SER A 91 -0.27 -7.99 23.44
CA SER A 91 -0.94 -7.18 22.42
C SER A 91 -0.01 -6.49 21.41
N ARG A 92 1.25 -6.22 21.77
CA ARG A 92 2.17 -5.41 20.95
C ARG A 92 2.54 -6.03 19.58
N PRO A 93 3.01 -7.29 19.48
CA PRO A 93 3.39 -7.86 18.18
C PRO A 93 2.18 -8.09 17.26
N MET A 94 1.00 -8.34 17.84
CA MET A 94 -0.23 -8.57 17.11
C MET A 94 -0.69 -7.34 16.32
N LEU A 95 -0.39 -6.14 16.82
CA LEU A 95 -0.70 -4.87 16.18
C LEU A 95 0.06 -4.70 14.85
N PHE A 96 1.33 -5.08 14.82
CA PHE A 96 2.12 -5.07 13.57
C PHE A 96 1.58 -6.06 12.55
N ILE A 97 1.10 -7.22 12.99
CA ILE A 97 0.49 -8.22 12.11
C ILE A 97 -0.79 -7.64 11.48
N SER A 98 -1.69 -7.05 12.28
CA SER A 98 -2.93 -6.47 11.77
C SER A 98 -2.68 -5.28 10.82
N ILE A 99 -1.72 -4.41 11.14
CA ILE A 99 -1.29 -3.34 10.23
C ILE A 99 -0.72 -3.95 8.94
N GLY A 100 0.16 -4.95 9.05
CA GLY A 100 0.75 -5.63 7.90
C GLY A 100 -0.31 -6.24 6.97
N LEU A 101 -1.31 -6.92 7.53
CA LEU A 101 -2.42 -7.48 6.77
C LEU A 101 -3.27 -6.42 6.07
N PHE A 102 -3.50 -5.27 6.72
CA PHE A 102 -4.18 -4.13 6.09
C PHE A 102 -3.41 -3.62 4.87
N TYR A 103 -2.12 -3.32 5.02
CA TYR A 103 -1.30 -2.84 3.91
C TYR A 103 -1.13 -3.89 2.81
N PHE A 104 -1.08 -5.16 3.19
CA PHE A 104 -1.07 -6.28 2.24
C PHE A 104 -2.36 -6.34 1.42
N TYR A 105 -3.53 -6.18 2.06
CA TYR A 105 -4.80 -6.08 1.36
C TYR A 105 -4.82 -4.91 0.35
N PHE A 106 -4.37 -3.73 0.76
CA PHE A 106 -4.26 -2.56 -0.12
C PHE A 106 -3.30 -2.82 -1.30
N PHE A 107 -2.19 -3.51 -1.05
CA PHE A 107 -1.25 -3.91 -2.08
C PHE A 107 -1.89 -4.86 -3.10
N LEU A 108 -2.66 -5.86 -2.65
CA LEU A 108 -3.40 -6.75 -3.55
C LEU A 108 -4.44 -5.96 -4.37
N LEU A 109 -5.23 -5.12 -3.71
CA LEU A 109 -6.28 -4.32 -4.35
C LEU A 109 -5.71 -3.41 -5.47
N ARG A 110 -4.47 -2.93 -5.30
CA ARG A 110 -3.80 -2.08 -6.31
C ARG A 110 -3.67 -2.77 -7.67
N PHE A 111 -3.46 -4.09 -7.72
CA PHE A 111 -3.32 -4.80 -8.99
C PHE A 111 -4.64 -4.83 -9.76
N ASP A 112 -5.73 -5.18 -9.07
CA ASP A 112 -7.06 -5.26 -9.67
C ASP A 112 -7.64 -3.89 -10.04
N VAL A 113 -7.37 -2.85 -9.25
CA VAL A 113 -7.84 -1.49 -9.54
C VAL A 113 -7.31 -1.00 -10.90
N ASN A 114 -6.06 -1.29 -11.24
CA ASN A 114 -5.51 -0.92 -12.54
C ASN A 114 -6.29 -1.58 -13.70
N GLU A 115 -6.70 -2.84 -13.52
CA GLU A 115 -7.53 -3.54 -14.50
C GLU A 115 -8.93 -2.93 -14.59
N TRP A 116 -9.57 -2.62 -13.46
CA TRP A 116 -10.90 -2.01 -13.44
C TRP A 116 -10.92 -0.62 -14.08
N VAL A 117 -9.86 0.17 -13.88
CA VAL A 117 -9.71 1.48 -14.53
C VAL A 117 -9.62 1.31 -16.05
N ARG A 118 -8.88 0.30 -16.53
CA ARG A 118 -8.78 -0.01 -17.95
C ARG A 118 -10.12 -0.44 -18.54
N GLU A 119 -10.86 -1.33 -17.84
CA GLU A 119 -12.19 -1.77 -18.24
C GLU A 119 -13.19 -0.61 -18.29
N ALA A 120 -13.20 0.24 -17.25
CA ALA A 120 -14.06 1.41 -17.18
C ALA A 120 -13.76 2.40 -18.31
N GLY A 121 -12.48 2.61 -18.63
CA GLY A 121 -12.05 3.41 -19.76
C GLY A 121 -12.59 2.89 -21.09
N ALA A 122 -12.43 1.60 -21.37
CA ALA A 122 -12.92 0.96 -22.59
C ALA A 122 -14.46 1.04 -22.70
N LYS A 123 -15.17 0.79 -21.59
CA LYS A 123 -16.64 0.91 -21.55
C LYS A 123 -17.11 2.33 -21.83
N ASN A 124 -16.44 3.33 -21.26
CA ASN A 124 -16.78 4.74 -21.48
C ASN A 124 -16.52 5.20 -22.92
N GLN A 125 -15.45 4.70 -23.56
CA GLN A 125 -15.19 4.94 -24.98
C GLN A 125 -16.31 4.35 -25.84
N TYR A 126 -16.67 3.09 -25.62
CA TYR A 126 -17.75 2.44 -26.35
C TYR A 126 -19.10 3.21 -26.23
N LEU A 127 -19.43 3.67 -25.01
CA LEU A 127 -20.66 4.44 -24.78
C LEU A 127 -20.65 5.80 -25.50
N ARG A 128 -19.49 6.47 -25.55
CA ARG A 128 -19.32 7.73 -26.29
C ARG A 128 -19.51 7.53 -27.79
N ASP A 129 -18.90 6.49 -28.35
CA ASP A 129 -19.01 6.20 -29.78
C ASP A 129 -20.43 5.77 -30.17
N LYS A 130 -21.11 5.02 -29.31
CA LYS A 130 -22.53 4.71 -29.49
C LYS A 130 -23.39 5.98 -29.51
N LYS A 131 -23.20 6.87 -28.53
CA LYS A 131 -23.95 8.13 -28.44
C LYS A 131 -23.70 9.04 -29.65
N LYS A 132 -22.46 9.07 -30.17
CA LYS A 132 -22.11 9.85 -31.37
C LYS A 132 -22.83 9.31 -32.61
N ARG A 133 -22.83 7.99 -32.82
CA ARG A 133 -23.58 7.36 -33.93
C ARG A 133 -25.07 7.62 -33.87
N GLU A 134 -25.68 7.56 -32.68
CA GLU A 134 -27.10 7.86 -32.50
C GLU A 134 -27.43 9.33 -32.83
N LEU A 135 -26.54 10.26 -32.48
CA LEU A 135 -26.68 11.69 -32.84
C LEU A 135 -26.54 11.92 -34.34
N GLU A 136 -25.55 11.28 -34.98
CA GLU A 136 -25.35 11.33 -36.43
C GLU A 136 -26.60 10.79 -37.16
N LEU A 137 -27.10 9.61 -36.78
CA LEU A 137 -28.32 9.01 -37.35
C LEU A 137 -29.56 9.92 -37.22
N LYS A 138 -29.76 10.55 -36.05
CA LYS A 138 -30.84 11.52 -35.86
C LYS A 138 -30.67 12.73 -36.78
N SER A 139 -29.48 13.31 -36.83
CA SER A 139 -29.20 14.44 -37.73
C SER A 139 -29.37 14.09 -39.20
N PHE A 140 -29.05 12.86 -39.61
CA PHE A 140 -29.34 12.40 -40.97
C PHE A 140 -30.84 12.31 -41.21
N THR A 141 -31.60 11.70 -40.31
CA THR A 141 -33.05 11.50 -40.48
C THR A 141 -33.80 12.84 -40.50
N ASP A 142 -33.40 13.80 -39.66
CA ASP A 142 -33.96 15.15 -39.63
C ASP A 142 -33.66 15.95 -40.90
N ASN A 143 -32.56 15.66 -41.61
CA ASN A 143 -32.22 16.31 -42.88
C ASN A 143 -32.99 15.74 -44.10
N PHE A 144 -33.66 14.59 -43.95
CA PHE A 144 -34.41 13.93 -45.03
C PHE A 144 -35.94 14.05 -44.89
N ASN A 145 -36.43 14.73 -43.85
CA ASN A 145 -37.84 15.11 -43.64
C ASN A 145 -38.03 16.61 -43.90
#